data_AF-A0A9J7HJ32-F1
#
_entry.id   AF-A0A9J7HJ32-F1
#
_cell.length_a   1.000
_cell.length_b   1.000
_cell.length_c   1.000
_cell.angle_alpha   90.00
_cell.angle_beta   90.00
_cell.angle_gamma   90.00
#
_symmetry.space_group_name_H-M   'P 1'
#
loop_
_entity.id
_entity.type
_entity.pdbx_description
1 polymer ?
#
loop_
_entity_poly.entity_id
_entity_poly.type
_entity_poly.pdbx_seq_one_letter_code
_entity_poly.pdbx_strand_id
1 'polypeptide(L)'
;MIGESRIEELGTLDRKPWSCKKDSDDGTPLCRECYYQHTLPEGYHPRHLVERKCKGQYCLSHEGRCIQQYMEVQVRNTAPNAKYPDYWVKIGSGCKCILNKGSMFEQFVR
;
A
#
# COMPACT_ATOMS: atom_id res chain seq x y z
N MET A 1 -24.51 -17.93 -6.44
CA MET A 1 -23.69 -16.92 -5.76
C MET A 1 -22.30 -17.51 -5.57
N ILE A 2 -21.35 -17.16 -6.44
CA ILE A 2 -20.00 -17.75 -6.45
C ILE A 2 -19.16 -16.93 -5.47
N GLY A 3 -18.64 -17.58 -4.44
CA GLY A 3 -17.87 -16.94 -3.38
C GLY A 3 -16.54 -16.40 -3.89
N GLU A 4 -16.36 -15.09 -3.82
CA GLU A 4 -15.08 -14.42 -4.01
C GLU A 4 -14.17 -14.79 -2.83
N SER A 5 -13.10 -15.54 -3.09
CA SER A 5 -12.10 -15.84 -2.06
C SER A 5 -11.16 -14.66 -1.90
N ARG A 6 -11.35 -13.89 -0.82
CA ARG A 6 -10.38 -12.90 -0.35
C ARG A 6 -9.24 -13.61 0.35
N ILE A 7 -8.01 -13.39 -0.10
CA ILE A 7 -6.81 -13.92 0.54
C ILE A 7 -6.01 -12.72 1.05
N GLU A 8 -5.95 -12.55 2.37
CA GLU A 8 -5.25 -11.41 2.98
C GLU A 8 -3.72 -11.51 2.85
N GLU A 9 -3.18 -12.72 2.72
CA GLU A 9 -1.72 -12.99 2.68
C GLU A 9 -1.35 -13.89 1.49
N LEU A 10 -1.60 -13.44 0.26
CA LEU A 10 -1.12 -14.13 -0.94
C LEU A 10 0.21 -13.53 -1.38
N GLY A 11 1.30 -14.30 -1.26
CA GLY A 11 2.63 -13.92 -1.75
C GLY A 11 3.59 -13.51 -0.64
N THR A 12 4.68 -12.86 -1.03
CA THR A 12 5.74 -12.40 -0.11
C THR A 12 6.15 -10.97 -0.44
N LEU A 13 6.28 -10.15 0.59
CA LEU A 13 6.79 -8.78 0.47
C LEU A 13 8.30 -8.77 0.69
N ASP A 14 9.03 -8.06 -0.17
CA ASP A 14 10.48 -7.90 -0.03
C ASP A 14 10.84 -7.27 1.32
N ARG A 15 11.94 -7.76 1.93
CA ARG A 15 12.42 -7.24 3.22
C ARG A 15 12.99 -5.82 3.11
N LYS A 16 13.52 -5.47 1.93
CA LYS A 16 14.15 -4.17 1.67
C LYS A 16 13.36 -3.42 0.59
N PRO A 17 13.22 -2.10 0.71
CA PRO A 17 12.61 -1.32 -0.35
C PRO A 17 13.58 -1.21 -1.55
N TRP A 18 13.08 -1.39 -2.76
CA TRP A 18 13.77 -0.98 -4.00
C TRP A 18 14.01 0.53 -4.09
N SER A 19 13.12 1.36 -3.54
CA SER A 19 13.25 2.82 -3.54
C SER A 19 12.40 3.45 -2.43
N CYS A 20 12.79 4.66 -2.02
CA CYS A 20 12.03 5.49 -1.10
C CYS A 20 11.81 6.86 -1.72
N LYS A 21 10.59 7.40 -1.59
CA LYS A 21 10.31 8.77 -2.02
C LYS A 21 11.15 9.72 -1.17
N LYS A 22 11.94 10.54 -1.85
CA LYS A 22 12.74 11.60 -1.25
C LYS A 22 12.02 12.93 -1.43
N ASP A 23 12.49 13.91 -0.67
CA ASP A 23 12.11 15.30 -0.89
C ASP A 23 12.58 15.69 -2.31
N SER A 24 11.73 16.38 -3.06
CA SER A 24 11.99 16.79 -4.44
C SER A 24 11.75 18.29 -4.60
N ASP A 25 12.21 18.86 -5.70
CA ASP A 25 11.97 20.28 -6.00
C ASP A 25 10.47 20.64 -6.07
N ASP A 26 9.62 19.65 -6.41
CA ASP A 26 8.16 19.78 -6.44
C ASP A 26 7.50 19.79 -5.05
N GLY A 27 8.27 19.55 -3.98
CA GLY A 27 7.81 19.62 -2.61
C GLY A 27 8.18 18.43 -1.73
N THR A 28 7.80 18.55 -0.45
CA THR A 28 8.09 17.57 0.59
C THR A 28 6.86 16.70 0.87
N PRO A 29 6.93 15.36 0.74
CA PRO A 29 5.81 14.50 1.08
C PRO A 29 5.54 14.56 2.59
N LEU A 30 4.29 14.86 2.97
CA LEU A 30 3.90 14.94 4.40
C LEU A 30 4.12 13.62 5.13
N CYS A 31 3.96 12.50 4.44
CA CYS A 31 4.31 11.17 4.93
C CYS A 31 5.29 10.52 3.97
N ARG A 32 6.49 10.21 4.47
CA ARG A 32 7.47 9.46 3.69
C ARG A 32 6.98 8.06 3.44
N GLU A 33 7.28 7.55 2.26
CA GLU A 33 6.89 6.21 1.84
C GLU A 33 8.04 5.56 1.08
N CYS A 34 8.16 4.25 1.25
CA CYS A 34 9.03 3.46 0.41
C CYS A 34 8.21 2.48 -0.38
N TYR A 35 8.68 2.23 -1.58
CA TYR A 35 8.08 1.25 -2.44
C TYR A 35 8.71 -0.12 -2.12
N TYR A 36 7.99 -1.19 -2.36
CA TYR A 36 8.40 -2.58 -2.14
C TYR A 36 7.83 -3.43 -3.27
N GLN A 37 8.54 -4.50 -3.63
CA GLN A 37 7.99 -5.52 -4.50
C GLN A 37 7.28 -6.57 -3.65
N HIS A 38 6.06 -6.90 -4.04
CA HIS A 38 5.30 -8.03 -3.52
C HIS A 38 5.23 -9.09 -4.61
N THR A 39 5.85 -10.24 -4.36
CA THR A 39 5.90 -11.36 -5.30
C THR A 39 4.85 -12.40 -4.94
N LEU A 40 3.90 -12.63 -5.86
CA LEU A 40 2.91 -13.69 -5.75
C LEU A 40 3.52 -15.07 -6.05
N PRO A 41 2.88 -16.16 -5.61
CA PRO A 41 3.30 -17.52 -5.97
C PRO A 41 3.30 -17.73 -7.49
N GLU A 42 4.02 -18.77 -7.94
CA GLU A 42 3.99 -19.16 -9.35
C GLU A 42 2.57 -19.56 -9.78
N GLY A 43 2.23 -19.23 -11.02
CA GLY A 43 0.88 -19.41 -11.55
C GLY A 43 -0.09 -18.28 -11.19
N TYR A 44 0.37 -17.13 -10.69
CA TYR A 44 -0.44 -15.92 -10.54
C TYR A 44 0.02 -14.79 -11.48
N HIS A 45 -0.95 -14.03 -12.01
CA HIS A 45 -0.71 -12.89 -12.88
C HIS A 45 -1.48 -11.62 -12.41
N PRO A 46 -0.82 -10.45 -12.35
CA PRO A 46 0.62 -10.25 -12.53
C PRO A 46 1.42 -10.83 -11.36
N ARG A 47 2.60 -11.42 -11.61
CA ARG A 47 3.42 -12.07 -10.58
C ARG A 47 4.00 -11.07 -9.57
N HIS A 48 4.34 -9.87 -10.02
CA HIS A 48 4.95 -8.84 -9.20
C HIS A 48 3.99 -7.66 -9.06
N LEU A 49 3.67 -7.34 -7.82
CA LEU A 49 2.88 -6.18 -7.43
C LEU A 49 3.79 -5.15 -6.77
N VAL A 50 3.41 -3.88 -6.85
CA VAL A 50 4.10 -2.80 -6.17
C VAL A 50 3.31 -2.40 -4.94
N GLU A 51 3.96 -2.43 -3.78
CA GLU A 51 3.42 -1.87 -2.55
C GLU A 51 4.13 -0.60 -2.13
N ARG A 52 3.40 0.35 -1.57
CA ARG A 52 3.93 1.54 -0.90
C ARG A 52 3.69 1.40 0.61
N LYS A 53 4.77 1.48 1.40
CA LYS A 53 4.73 1.40 2.87
C LYS A 53 5.17 2.70 3.52
N CYS A 54 4.44 3.15 4.54
CA CYS A 54 4.78 4.36 5.27
C CYS A 54 6.11 4.22 6.03
N LYS A 55 6.89 5.31 6.02
CA LYS A 55 8.09 5.49 6.82
C LYS A 55 7.87 6.66 7.76
N GLY A 56 7.76 6.34 9.04
CA GLY A 56 7.42 7.30 10.08
C GLY A 56 5.95 7.24 10.47
N GLN A 57 5.67 7.64 11.70
CA GLN A 57 4.34 7.58 12.32
C GLN A 57 3.62 8.92 12.31
N TYR A 58 4.36 10.02 12.14
CA TYR A 58 3.87 11.38 12.30
C TYR A 58 4.20 12.24 11.08
N CYS A 59 3.40 13.26 10.87
CA CYS A 59 3.56 14.30 9.84
C CYS A 59 3.34 15.68 10.46
N LEU A 60 3.76 16.73 9.76
CA LEU A 60 3.57 18.13 10.17
C LEU A 60 4.05 18.40 11.61
N SER A 61 5.28 17.98 11.95
CA SER A 61 5.85 18.17 13.29
C SER A 61 4.96 17.65 14.43
N HIS A 62 4.44 16.43 14.27
CA HIS A 62 3.53 15.75 15.22
C HIS A 62 2.10 16.28 15.29
N GLU A 63 1.74 17.23 14.45
CA GLU A 63 0.36 17.71 14.32
C GLU A 63 -0.56 16.73 13.56
N GLY A 64 0.01 15.73 12.89
CA GLY A 64 -0.74 14.66 12.26
C GLY A 64 -0.06 13.30 12.36
N ARG A 65 -0.79 12.27 11.91
CA ARG A 65 -0.35 10.86 11.87
C ARG A 65 -0.31 10.36 10.44
N CYS A 66 0.74 9.61 10.12
CA CYS A 66 0.87 8.92 8.85
C CYS A 66 0.15 7.57 8.91
N ILE A 67 -0.93 7.46 8.14
CA ILE A 67 -1.78 6.27 8.09
C ILE A 67 -1.58 5.56 6.75
N GLN A 68 -1.20 4.28 6.84
CA GLN A 68 -1.10 3.39 5.70
C GLN A 68 -2.47 3.25 5.01
N GLN A 69 -2.50 3.53 3.72
CA GLN A 69 -3.64 3.26 2.86
C GLN A 69 -3.46 1.90 2.18
N TYR A 70 -4.56 1.21 1.98
CA TYR A 70 -4.61 -0.09 1.31
C TYR A 70 -5.56 -0.01 0.13
N MET A 71 -5.33 -0.87 -0.85
CA MET A 71 -6.28 -1.15 -1.93
C MET A 71 -6.34 -2.65 -2.17
N GLU A 72 -7.42 -3.10 -2.80
CA GLU A 72 -7.54 -4.47 -3.28
C GLU A 72 -7.22 -4.47 -4.78
N VAL A 73 -6.35 -5.40 -5.19
CA VAL A 73 -6.03 -5.64 -6.60
C VAL A 73 -6.49 -7.03 -6.98
N GLN A 74 -7.10 -7.14 -8.16
CA GLN A 74 -7.48 -8.42 -8.72
C GLN A 74 -6.26 -9.08 -9.38
N VAL A 75 -6.04 -10.35 -9.06
CA VAL A 75 -4.97 -11.17 -9.63
C VAL A 75 -5.58 -12.48 -10.14
N ARG A 76 -5.02 -13.00 -11.22
CA ARG A 76 -5.51 -14.23 -11.85
C ARG A 76 -4.60 -15.41 -11.53
N ASN A 77 -5.16 -16.50 -11.03
CA ASN A 77 -4.52 -17.80 -10.97
C ASN A 77 -4.60 -18.47 -12.35
N THR A 78 -3.45 -18.60 -12.99
CA THR A 78 -3.24 -19.19 -14.31
C THR A 78 -2.72 -20.63 -14.23
N ALA A 79 -2.75 -21.28 -13.06
CA ALA A 79 -2.37 -22.68 -12.93
C ALA A 79 -3.35 -23.60 -13.70
N PRO A 80 -2.88 -24.70 -14.33
CA PRO A 80 -3.72 -25.57 -15.17
C PRO A 80 -4.99 -26.12 -14.50
N ASN A 81 -4.98 -26.27 -13.17
CA ASN A 81 -6.09 -26.81 -12.37
C ASN A 81 -6.67 -25.75 -11.39
N ALA A 82 -6.58 -24.47 -11.73
CA ALA A 82 -7.06 -23.39 -10.87
C ALA A 82 -8.59 -23.49 -10.68
N LYS A 83 -9.02 -23.72 -9.42
CA LYS A 83 -10.45 -23.87 -9.06
C LYS A 83 -11.20 -22.53 -9.07
N TYR A 84 -10.50 -21.43 -8.84
CA TYR A 84 -11.03 -20.06 -8.88
C TYR A 84 -10.03 -19.20 -9.65
N PRO A 85 -10.38 -18.65 -10.83
CA PRO A 85 -9.41 -17.99 -11.66
C PRO A 85 -9.00 -16.63 -11.10
N ASP A 86 -9.88 -15.89 -10.42
CA ASP A 86 -9.56 -14.53 -9.94
C ASP A 86 -9.60 -14.44 -8.40
N TYR A 87 -8.63 -13.72 -7.85
CA TYR A 87 -8.45 -13.48 -6.42
C TYR A 87 -8.26 -11.99 -6.14
N TRP A 88 -8.68 -11.53 -4.97
CA TRP A 88 -8.43 -10.16 -4.50
C TRP A 88 -7.33 -10.18 -3.45
N VAL A 89 -6.27 -9.41 -3.71
CA VAL A 89 -5.10 -9.26 -2.83
C VAL A 89 -5.07 -7.84 -2.30
N LYS A 90 -4.93 -7.68 -0.97
CA LYS A 90 -4.82 -6.38 -0.32
C LYS A 90 -3.36 -5.92 -0.32
N ILE A 91 -3.09 -4.75 -0.89
CA ILE A 91 -1.74 -4.19 -0.98
C ILE A 91 -1.68 -2.78 -0.40
N GLY A 92 -0.51 -2.38 0.13
CA GLY A 92 -0.26 -1.00 0.54
C GLY A 92 -0.22 -0.07 -0.67
N SER A 93 -1.14 0.89 -0.76
CA SER A 93 -1.27 1.78 -1.93
C SER A 93 -0.60 3.14 -1.74
N GLY A 94 -0.34 3.54 -0.50
CA GLY A 94 0.31 4.81 -0.17
C GLY A 94 0.09 5.22 1.30
N CYS A 95 0.43 6.47 1.61
CA CYS A 95 0.33 7.03 2.95
C CYS A 95 -0.44 8.33 2.94
N LYS A 96 -1.29 8.53 3.96
CA LYS A 96 -2.02 9.78 4.16
C LYS A 96 -1.65 10.40 5.50
N CYS A 97 -1.38 11.69 5.50
CA CYS A 97 -1.29 12.48 6.72
C CYS A 97 -2.72 12.82 7.17
N ILE A 98 -3.09 12.37 8.37
CA ILE A 98 -4.35 12.73 9.03
C ILE A 98 -4.03 13.65 10.19
N LEU A 99 -4.55 14.87 10.17
CA LEU A 99 -4.38 15.82 11.26
C LEU A 99 -4.97 15.26 12.57
N ASN A 100 -4.28 15.51 13.66
CA ASN A 100 -4.81 15.26 14.99
C ASN A 100 -5.97 16.25 15.24
N LYS A 101 -6.97 15.80 16.01
CA LYS A 101 -8.05 16.68 16.46
C LYS A 101 -7.49 17.83 17.29
N GLY A 102 -7.87 19.07 16.99
CA GLY A 102 -7.35 20.25 17.68
C GLY A 102 -5.97 20.69 17.21
N SER A 103 -5.49 20.15 16.08
CA SER A 103 -4.26 20.61 15.45
C SER A 103 -4.38 22.09 15.08
N MET A 104 -3.27 22.83 15.23
CA MET A 104 -3.22 24.22 14.78
C MET A 104 -3.42 24.36 13.26
N PHE A 105 -3.22 23.28 12.51
CA PHE A 105 -3.42 23.25 11.07
C PHE A 105 -4.88 23.00 10.66
N GLU A 106 -5.76 22.58 11.57
CA GLU A 106 -7.16 22.24 11.27
C GLU A 106 -7.92 23.40 10.59
N GLN A 107 -7.55 24.65 10.92
CA GLN A 107 -8.12 25.85 10.31
C GLN A 107 -7.74 26.08 8.83
N PHE A 108 -6.69 25.42 8.33
CA PHE A 108 -6.17 25.63 6.97
C PHE A 108 -6.55 24.52 5.98
N VAL A 109 -7.25 23.47 6.42
CA VAL A 109 -7.57 22.28 5.58
C VAL A 109 -9.07 22.14 5.32
N ARG A 110 -9.79 23.27 5.25
CA ARG A 110 -11.23 23.32 4.93
C ARG A 110 -11.49 23.33 3.43
#